data_AF-A0A964HG97-F1
#
_entry.id   AF-A0A964HG97-F1
#
_cell.length_a   1.000
_cell.length_b   1.000
_cell.length_c   1.000
_cell.angle_alpha   90.00
_cell.angle_beta   90.00
_cell.angle_gamma   90.00
#
_symmetry.space_group_name_H-M   'P 1'
#
loop_
_entity.id
_entity.type
_entity.pdbx_description
1 polymer ?
#
loop_
_entity_poly.entity_id
_entity_poly.type
_entity_poly.pdbx_seq_one_letter_code
_entity_poly.pdbx_strand_id
1 'polypeptide(L)'
;MVKNGPNPEITAQEWFAALEQAPLNGARDEAPENPVAALAALVVRSLRADKRLLIVLPDDEWLPALSQQLDLAARPLCLLLPGADFAAGITVRATLSLLRSRLTRGGEETLASAWAGQARRMDEHTELWQACLNWINSSLYTAWPPGLEALFPVLVMPASQAATLRPAADWVVLLNTEHLPANLPLHGTARVLHLTGQAFASAGGALQVMDELVRLRLELDLLTREVGELELELATAQGEMAEFTHRYYEHVGSRMVELDAIQAKIALKRAQLAASDGANQAEAQAADARAQRSRQEHERFRAASSGEEKPFTPGIGLKKLYRQVAQKIHPDRARSESDRSWRTQLMTEANRAYREGNEAALQEVLTLWQEGPGKTADLAHVDGGAATSGLAMQVANMKRRLTQIQAELDRLFGSKLYELFVAARQAYRQGRDLLREMAQRLDADIAAARDKLAQMPAN
;
A
#
# COMPACT_ATOMS: atom_id res chain seq x y z
N MET A 1 39.63 -5.93 4.91
CA MET A 1 39.41 -4.60 4.31
C MET A 1 38.37 -4.77 3.22
N VAL A 2 37.12 -4.42 3.48
CA VAL A 2 36.05 -4.44 2.47
C VAL A 2 36.40 -3.34 1.47
N LYS A 3 36.68 -3.68 0.21
CA LYS A 3 36.74 -2.67 -0.86
C LYS A 3 35.35 -2.02 -0.88
N ASN A 4 35.25 -0.76 -0.47
CA ASN A 4 34.03 0.01 -0.68
C ASN A 4 33.79 0.04 -2.19
N GLY A 5 32.78 -0.70 -2.64
CA GLY A 5 32.30 -0.59 -4.01
C GLY A 5 31.88 0.86 -4.33
N PRO A 6 31.69 1.20 -5.62
CA PRO A 6 31.25 2.53 -6.00
C PRO A 6 29.94 2.90 -5.30
N ASN A 7 29.82 4.17 -4.89
CA ASN A 7 28.63 4.67 -4.21
C ASN A 7 27.40 4.52 -5.14
N PRO A 8 26.34 3.81 -4.73
CA PRO A 8 25.21 3.51 -5.61
C PRO A 8 24.51 4.76 -6.17
N GLU A 9 24.51 5.87 -5.42
CA GLU A 9 23.93 7.14 -5.89
C GLU A 9 24.77 7.78 -7.01
N ILE A 10 26.09 7.63 -6.94
CA ILE A 10 27.01 8.14 -7.97
C ILE A 10 26.87 7.28 -9.23
N THR A 11 26.89 5.95 -9.09
CA THR A 11 26.68 5.03 -10.22
C THR A 11 25.32 5.26 -10.89
N ALA A 12 24.26 5.45 -10.12
CA ALA A 12 22.94 5.77 -10.67
C ALA A 12 22.92 7.11 -11.42
N GLN A 13 23.68 8.10 -10.95
CA GLN A 13 23.82 9.40 -11.63
C GLN A 13 24.59 9.26 -12.95
N GLU A 14 25.65 8.47 -12.98
CA GLU A 14 26.43 8.18 -14.19
C GLU A 14 25.56 7.46 -15.23
N TRP A 15 24.83 6.42 -14.83
CA TRP A 15 23.89 5.72 -15.72
C TRP A 15 22.77 6.61 -16.24
N PHE A 16 22.22 7.48 -15.39
CA PHE A 16 21.22 8.45 -15.80
C PHE A 16 21.79 9.42 -16.85
N ALA A 17 22.98 9.97 -16.64
CA ALA A 17 23.64 10.86 -17.60
C ALA A 17 23.96 10.13 -18.91
N ALA A 18 24.37 8.86 -18.83
CA ALA A 18 24.60 8.02 -20.01
C ALA A 18 23.31 7.84 -20.83
N LEU A 19 22.16 7.60 -20.18
CA LEU A 19 20.85 7.52 -20.85
C LEU A 19 20.40 8.86 -21.45
N GLU A 20 20.75 9.99 -20.83
CA GLU A 20 20.48 11.32 -21.39
C GLU A 20 21.30 11.65 -22.63
N GLN A 21 22.46 11.00 -22.80
CA GLN A 21 23.38 11.27 -23.90
C GLN A 21 23.47 10.11 -24.90
N ALA A 22 22.82 8.99 -24.61
CA ALA A 22 22.93 7.77 -25.40
C ALA A 22 22.50 7.99 -26.86
N PRO A 23 23.34 7.58 -27.83
CA PRO A 23 22.97 7.60 -29.24
C PRO A 23 21.87 6.55 -29.52
N LEU A 24 21.27 6.59 -30.71
CA LEU A 24 20.26 5.60 -31.13
C LEU A 24 20.78 4.14 -31.07
N ASN A 25 22.09 3.95 -31.13
CA ASN A 25 22.74 2.63 -31.05
C ASN A 25 23.02 2.16 -29.60
N GLY A 26 22.62 2.97 -28.60
CA GLY A 26 22.81 2.70 -27.18
C GLY A 26 24.18 3.11 -26.63
N ALA A 27 24.24 3.32 -25.32
CA ALA A 27 25.46 3.48 -24.53
C ALA A 27 25.84 2.14 -23.86
N ARG A 28 27.13 1.96 -23.53
CA ARG A 28 27.65 0.77 -22.85
C ARG A 28 28.41 1.18 -21.59
N ASP A 29 28.23 0.43 -20.51
CA ASP A 29 28.92 0.64 -19.24
C ASP A 29 29.07 -0.68 -18.48
N GLU A 30 29.91 -0.71 -17.45
CA GLU A 30 30.11 -1.88 -16.59
C GLU A 30 29.18 -1.80 -15.37
N ALA A 31 28.51 -2.92 -15.05
CA ALA A 31 27.75 -3.04 -13.80
C ALA A 31 28.68 -3.37 -12.62
N PRO A 32 28.47 -2.77 -11.43
CA PRO A 32 29.13 -3.25 -10.22
C PRO A 32 28.67 -4.67 -9.89
N GLU A 33 29.44 -5.39 -9.06
CA GLU A 33 29.11 -6.77 -8.63
C GLU A 33 27.69 -6.92 -8.08
N ASN A 34 27.19 -5.89 -7.38
CA ASN A 34 25.79 -5.80 -6.95
C ASN A 34 25.17 -4.47 -7.43
N PRO A 35 24.43 -4.48 -8.55
CA PRO A 35 23.83 -3.27 -9.12
C PRO A 35 22.52 -2.86 -8.45
N VAL A 36 21.97 -3.63 -7.50
CA VAL A 36 20.61 -3.43 -6.95
C VAL A 36 20.37 -2.03 -6.41
N ALA A 37 21.30 -1.53 -5.59
CA ALA A 37 21.18 -0.20 -4.98
C ALA A 37 21.27 0.92 -6.02
N ALA A 38 22.15 0.77 -7.02
CA ALA A 38 22.26 1.74 -8.11
C ALA A 38 21.03 1.72 -9.04
N LEU A 39 20.48 0.54 -9.33
CA LEU A 39 19.23 0.40 -10.10
C LEU A 39 18.05 1.03 -9.37
N ALA A 40 17.91 0.80 -8.06
CA ALA A 40 16.86 1.43 -7.26
C ALA A 40 16.99 2.97 -7.24
N ALA A 41 18.20 3.50 -7.12
CA ALA A 41 18.45 4.94 -7.21
C ALA A 41 18.15 5.50 -8.62
N LEU A 42 18.49 4.75 -9.68
CA LEU A 42 18.17 5.12 -11.07
C LEU A 42 16.65 5.18 -11.30
N VAL A 43 15.88 4.23 -10.73
CA VAL A 43 14.41 4.25 -10.75
C VAL A 43 13.87 5.56 -10.16
N VAL A 44 14.32 5.96 -8.97
CA VAL A 44 13.89 7.21 -8.33
C VAL A 44 14.25 8.42 -9.18
N ARG A 45 15.44 8.45 -9.79
CA ARG A 45 15.86 9.54 -10.69
C ARG A 45 14.99 9.61 -11.95
N SER A 46 14.64 8.46 -12.53
CA SER A 46 13.82 8.38 -13.72
C SER A 46 12.38 8.85 -13.46
N LEU A 47 11.81 8.48 -12.31
CA LEU A 47 10.51 8.97 -11.85
C LEU A 47 10.49 10.49 -11.64
N ARG A 48 11.56 11.06 -11.06
CA ARG A 48 11.68 12.53 -10.90
C ARG A 48 11.80 13.26 -12.23
N ALA A 49 12.39 12.62 -13.24
CA ALA A 49 12.54 13.16 -14.58
C ALA A 49 11.33 12.90 -15.50
N ASP A 50 10.26 12.28 -14.99
CA ASP A 50 9.06 11.88 -15.74
C ASP A 50 9.41 11.05 -17.00
N LYS A 51 10.33 10.08 -16.83
CA LYS A 51 10.77 9.17 -17.89
C LYS A 51 10.25 7.76 -17.64
N ARG A 52 9.73 7.14 -18.70
CA ARG A 52 9.39 5.72 -18.69
C ARG A 52 10.65 4.88 -18.78
N LEU A 53 10.88 4.07 -17.75
CA LEU A 53 12.06 3.22 -17.63
C LEU A 53 11.67 1.75 -17.75
N LEU A 54 12.33 1.04 -18.66
CA LEU A 54 12.32 -0.42 -18.71
C LEU A 54 13.69 -0.94 -18.28
N ILE A 55 13.74 -1.78 -17.24
CA ILE A 55 14.93 -2.52 -16.86
C ILE A 55 14.71 -3.99 -17.23
N VAL A 56 15.57 -4.52 -18.10
CA VAL A 56 15.51 -5.91 -18.54
C VAL A 56 16.61 -6.70 -17.84
N LEU A 57 16.20 -7.76 -17.16
CA LEU A 57 17.05 -8.69 -16.43
C LEU A 57 17.21 -10.00 -17.22
N PRO A 58 18.28 -10.78 -16.97
CA PRO A 58 18.42 -12.11 -17.56
C PRO A 58 17.33 -13.07 -17.07
N ASP A 59 16.99 -13.01 -15.78
CA ASP A 59 16.02 -13.87 -15.12
C ASP A 59 15.36 -13.17 -13.91
N ASP A 60 14.63 -13.95 -13.10
CA ASP A 60 13.90 -13.47 -11.91
C ASP A 60 14.79 -13.22 -10.68
N GLU A 61 16.08 -13.61 -10.70
CA GLU A 61 16.94 -13.70 -9.50
C GLU A 61 17.09 -12.36 -8.77
N TRP A 62 17.21 -11.26 -9.54
CA TRP A 62 17.45 -9.92 -9.00
C TRP A 62 16.17 -9.18 -8.57
N LEU A 63 14.98 -9.65 -8.99
CA LEU A 63 13.72 -8.97 -8.69
C LEU A 63 13.43 -8.84 -7.19
N PRO A 64 13.62 -9.87 -6.33
CA PRO A 64 13.38 -9.75 -4.90
C PRO A 64 14.26 -8.70 -4.22
N ALA A 65 15.56 -8.71 -4.53
CA ALA A 65 16.51 -7.77 -3.96
C ALA A 65 16.20 -6.33 -4.39
N LEU A 66 15.85 -6.14 -5.66
CA LEU A 66 15.43 -4.82 -6.16
C LEU A 66 14.14 -4.34 -5.51
N SER A 67 13.12 -5.19 -5.40
CA SER A 67 11.85 -4.85 -4.73
C SER A 67 12.07 -4.34 -3.31
N GLN A 68 12.93 -5.02 -2.54
CA GLN A 68 13.25 -4.65 -1.17
C GLN A 68 14.00 -3.32 -1.06
N GLN A 69 14.87 -3.04 -2.03
CA GLN A 69 15.73 -1.85 -2.07
C GLN A 69 14.99 -0.61 -2.57
N LEU A 70 13.90 -0.77 -3.33
CA LEU A 70 13.10 0.36 -3.79
C LEU A 70 12.57 1.18 -2.62
N ASP A 71 12.61 2.50 -2.82
CA ASP A 71 12.01 3.44 -1.88
C ASP A 71 10.51 3.18 -1.74
N LEU A 72 9.98 3.30 -0.52
CA LEU A 72 8.55 3.04 -0.23
C LEU A 72 7.62 3.95 -1.06
N ALA A 73 8.06 5.17 -1.39
CA ALA A 73 7.33 6.09 -2.24
C ALA A 73 7.39 5.70 -3.73
N ALA A 74 8.43 4.99 -4.16
CA ALA A 74 8.66 4.60 -5.55
C ALA A 74 8.09 3.21 -5.89
N ARG A 75 8.14 2.26 -4.94
CA ARG A 75 7.73 0.86 -5.14
C ARG A 75 6.35 0.68 -5.79
N PRO A 76 5.30 1.45 -5.43
CA PRO A 76 3.98 1.34 -6.07
C PRO A 76 3.93 1.85 -7.52
N LEU A 77 4.90 2.69 -7.93
CA LEU A 77 5.02 3.20 -9.30
C LEU A 77 5.81 2.24 -10.21
N CYS A 78 6.30 1.12 -9.66
CA CYS A 78 7.13 0.16 -10.36
C CYS A 78 6.45 -1.20 -10.42
N LEU A 79 6.28 -1.75 -11.63
CA LEU A 79 5.86 -3.14 -11.80
C LEU A 79 7.10 -4.01 -12.06
N LEU A 80 7.47 -4.78 -11.03
CA LEU A 80 8.56 -5.75 -11.06
C LEU A 80 7.98 -7.10 -11.45
N LEU A 81 7.86 -7.38 -12.75
CA LEU A 81 7.10 -8.52 -13.27
C LEU A 81 7.99 -9.75 -13.47
N PRO A 82 7.80 -10.83 -12.67
CA PRO A 82 8.53 -12.08 -12.87
C PRO A 82 8.14 -12.80 -14.16
N GLY A 83 9.06 -13.57 -14.72
CA GLY A 83 8.82 -14.49 -15.83
C GLY A 83 8.03 -15.73 -15.42
N ALA A 84 8.13 -16.14 -14.16
CA ALA A 84 7.41 -17.31 -13.67
C ALA A 84 5.89 -17.07 -13.52
N ASP A 85 5.07 -17.88 -14.19
CA ASP A 85 3.60 -17.76 -14.22
C ASP A 85 2.95 -17.75 -12.84
N PHE A 86 3.45 -18.58 -11.91
CA PHE A 86 2.92 -18.67 -10.54
C PHE A 86 3.17 -17.38 -9.73
N ALA A 87 4.18 -16.60 -10.09
CA ALA A 87 4.63 -15.40 -9.38
C ALA A 87 4.05 -14.11 -9.98
N ALA A 88 3.86 -14.08 -11.30
CA ALA A 88 3.45 -12.88 -12.03
C ALA A 88 2.07 -12.37 -11.57
N GLY A 89 1.07 -13.25 -11.45
CA GLY A 89 -0.27 -12.85 -11.04
C GLY A 89 -0.33 -12.29 -9.61
N ILE A 90 0.46 -12.86 -8.69
CA ILE A 90 0.59 -12.37 -7.31
C ILE A 90 1.19 -10.97 -7.30
N THR A 91 2.27 -10.78 -8.06
CA THR A 91 3.01 -9.51 -8.11
C THR A 91 2.18 -8.38 -8.72
N VAL A 92 1.45 -8.67 -9.80
CA VAL A 92 0.54 -7.71 -10.43
C VAL A 92 -0.56 -7.28 -9.45
N ARG A 93 -1.20 -8.22 -8.75
CA ARG A 93 -2.25 -7.90 -7.76
C ARG A 93 -1.71 -7.01 -6.67
N ALA A 94 -0.64 -7.44 -5.99
CA ALA A 94 -0.06 -6.67 -4.90
C ALA A 94 0.39 -5.27 -5.33
N THR A 95 1.00 -5.15 -6.51
CA THR A 95 1.45 -3.85 -7.02
C THR A 95 0.27 -2.94 -7.37
N LEU A 96 -0.78 -3.44 -8.02
CA LEU A 96 -1.99 -2.66 -8.30
C LEU A 96 -2.73 -2.24 -7.02
N SER A 97 -2.77 -3.12 -6.02
CA SER A 97 -3.33 -2.85 -4.69
C SER A 97 -2.60 -1.69 -4.00
N LEU A 98 -1.27 -1.73 -3.99
CA LEU A 98 -0.42 -0.66 -3.46
C LEU A 98 -0.62 0.65 -4.24
N LEU A 99 -0.62 0.57 -5.57
CA LEU A 99 -0.82 1.72 -6.45
C LEU A 99 -2.18 2.39 -6.18
N ARG A 100 -3.27 1.62 -6.15
CA ARG A 100 -4.62 2.10 -5.84
C ARG A 100 -4.65 2.81 -4.48
N SER A 101 -4.10 2.16 -3.46
CA SER A 101 -4.09 2.71 -2.10
C SER A 101 -3.40 4.08 -2.06
N ARG A 102 -2.24 4.19 -2.69
CA ARG A 102 -1.44 5.42 -2.69
C ARG A 102 -2.02 6.52 -3.55
N LEU A 103 -2.64 6.19 -4.69
CA LEU A 103 -3.37 7.17 -5.50
C LEU A 103 -4.53 7.78 -4.71
N THR A 104 -5.31 6.94 -4.03
CA THR A 104 -6.45 7.41 -3.23
C THR A 104 -6.00 8.32 -2.07
N ARG A 105 -4.84 8.05 -1.47
CA ARG A 105 -4.24 8.87 -0.37
C ARG A 105 -3.40 10.05 -0.86
N GLY A 106 -3.24 10.23 -2.17
CA GLY A 106 -2.53 11.36 -2.76
C GLY A 106 -1.00 11.25 -2.81
N GLY A 107 -0.43 10.04 -2.73
CA GLY A 107 1.02 9.79 -2.86
C GLY A 107 1.88 10.28 -1.68
N GLU A 108 3.17 9.93 -1.70
CA GLU A 108 4.15 10.47 -0.73
C GLU A 108 4.78 11.78 -1.26
N GLU A 109 5.06 12.73 -0.36
CA GLU A 109 5.54 14.08 -0.73
C GLU A 109 6.89 14.08 -1.44
N THR A 110 7.77 13.11 -1.13
CA THR A 110 9.11 12.96 -1.71
C THR A 110 9.11 12.76 -3.23
N LEU A 111 7.99 12.29 -3.79
CA LEU A 111 7.80 12.03 -5.22
C LEU A 111 6.49 12.67 -5.74
N ALA A 112 6.08 13.81 -5.19
CA ALA A 112 4.80 14.45 -5.51
C ALA A 112 4.56 14.65 -7.03
N SER A 113 5.58 15.07 -7.79
CA SER A 113 5.46 15.24 -9.25
C SER A 113 5.20 13.91 -9.98
N ALA A 114 5.91 12.85 -9.60
CA ALA A 114 5.73 11.52 -10.18
C ALA A 114 4.34 10.95 -9.86
N TRP A 115 3.86 11.15 -8.63
CA TRP A 115 2.50 10.78 -8.24
C TRP A 115 1.41 11.57 -8.96
N ALA A 116 1.63 12.86 -9.23
CA ALA A 116 0.73 13.66 -10.05
C ALA A 116 0.72 13.20 -11.52
N GLY A 117 1.88 12.85 -12.07
CA GLY A 117 2.00 12.22 -13.39
C GLY A 117 1.28 10.87 -13.44
N GLN A 118 1.41 10.07 -12.39
CA GLN A 118 0.73 8.79 -12.29
C GLN A 118 -0.80 8.92 -12.23
N ALA A 119 -1.32 9.91 -11.50
CA ALA A 119 -2.76 10.17 -11.48
C ALA A 119 -3.28 10.49 -12.90
N ARG A 120 -2.58 11.38 -13.64
CA ARG A 120 -2.92 11.67 -15.04
C ARG A 120 -2.85 10.43 -15.92
N ARG A 121 -1.85 9.57 -15.74
CA ARG A 121 -1.74 8.29 -16.44
C ARG A 121 -2.93 7.37 -16.19
N MET A 122 -3.48 7.35 -14.96
CA MET A 122 -4.70 6.58 -14.67
C MET A 122 -5.91 7.18 -15.38
N ASP A 123 -6.02 8.51 -15.44
CA ASP A 123 -7.10 9.18 -16.17
C ASP A 123 -7.01 8.89 -17.69
N GLU A 124 -5.81 8.96 -18.26
CA GLU A 124 -5.53 8.61 -19.67
C GLU A 124 -5.88 7.16 -19.99
N HIS A 125 -5.69 6.25 -19.03
CA HIS A 125 -5.95 4.81 -19.17
C HIS A 125 -7.15 4.35 -18.34
N THR A 126 -8.18 5.19 -18.17
CA THR A 126 -9.32 4.93 -17.24
C THR A 126 -9.97 3.56 -17.44
N GLU A 127 -10.24 3.15 -18.69
CA GLU A 127 -10.88 1.86 -18.98
C GLU A 127 -10.01 0.68 -18.56
N LEU A 128 -8.72 0.73 -18.89
CA LEU A 128 -7.74 -0.29 -18.51
C LEU A 128 -7.56 -0.33 -16.99
N TRP A 129 -7.49 0.84 -16.35
CA TRP A 129 -7.40 0.95 -14.90
C TRP A 129 -8.60 0.28 -14.22
N GLN A 130 -9.81 0.58 -14.68
CA GLN A 130 -11.02 -0.02 -14.12
C GLN A 130 -11.09 -1.53 -14.37
N ALA A 131 -10.65 -2.01 -15.53
CA ALA A 131 -10.53 -3.44 -15.80
C ALA A 131 -9.55 -4.12 -14.83
N CYS A 132 -8.41 -3.48 -14.54
CA CYS A 132 -7.44 -3.97 -13.58
C CYS A 132 -8.01 -4.03 -12.15
N LEU A 133 -8.73 -2.99 -11.73
CA LEU A 133 -9.40 -2.96 -10.41
C LEU A 133 -10.43 -4.08 -10.26
N ASN A 134 -11.22 -4.35 -11.29
CA ASN A 134 -12.16 -5.47 -11.30
C ASN A 134 -11.42 -6.81 -11.24
N TRP A 135 -10.30 -6.93 -11.97
CA TRP A 135 -9.48 -8.14 -12.01
C TRP A 135 -8.83 -8.46 -10.65
N ILE A 136 -8.40 -7.46 -9.88
CA ILE A 136 -7.82 -7.68 -8.54
C ILE A 136 -8.80 -8.45 -7.61
N ASN A 137 -10.10 -8.27 -7.83
CA ASN A 137 -11.17 -8.95 -7.07
C ASN A 137 -11.60 -10.30 -7.67
N SER A 138 -11.03 -10.70 -8.82
CA SER A 138 -11.29 -12.00 -9.46
C SER A 138 -10.47 -13.14 -8.84
N SER A 139 -10.72 -14.37 -9.31
CA SER A 139 -9.85 -15.52 -9.03
C SER A 139 -8.39 -15.23 -9.41
N LEU A 140 -7.45 -15.66 -8.56
CA LEU A 140 -6.00 -15.50 -8.76
C LEU A 140 -5.50 -16.13 -10.09
N TYR A 141 -6.27 -17.06 -10.66
CA TYR A 141 -5.93 -17.77 -11.90
C TYR A 141 -6.48 -17.11 -13.17
N THR A 142 -7.25 -16.02 -13.06
CA THR A 142 -7.73 -15.27 -14.22
C THR A 142 -6.57 -14.51 -14.86
N ALA A 143 -6.43 -14.55 -16.19
CA ALA A 143 -5.45 -13.72 -16.90
C ALA A 143 -5.71 -12.23 -16.63
N TRP A 144 -4.64 -11.45 -16.42
CA TRP A 144 -4.76 -10.01 -16.20
C TRP A 144 -5.13 -9.27 -17.50
N PRO A 145 -5.71 -8.06 -17.41
CA PRO A 145 -6.07 -7.28 -18.58
C PRO A 145 -4.86 -6.98 -19.49
N PRO A 146 -4.99 -7.11 -20.81
CA PRO A 146 -3.90 -6.77 -21.75
C PRO A 146 -3.60 -5.27 -21.73
N GLY A 147 -2.34 -4.90 -21.95
CA GLY A 147 -1.90 -3.50 -21.93
C GLY A 147 -1.56 -2.94 -20.54
N LEU A 148 -1.66 -3.76 -19.48
CA LEU A 148 -1.35 -3.41 -18.09
C LEU A 148 -0.03 -2.63 -17.94
N GLU A 149 0.98 -2.98 -18.72
CA GLU A 149 2.29 -2.34 -18.71
C GLU A 149 2.24 -0.82 -18.97
N ALA A 150 1.22 -0.33 -19.67
CA ALA A 150 1.00 1.10 -19.90
C ALA A 150 0.65 1.89 -18.63
N LEU A 151 0.14 1.20 -17.59
CA LEU A 151 -0.21 1.81 -16.31
C LEU A 151 1.02 2.16 -15.46
N PHE A 152 2.21 1.63 -15.77
CA PHE A 152 3.39 1.81 -14.93
C PHE A 152 4.48 2.64 -15.65
N PRO A 153 5.01 3.68 -15.00
CA PRO A 153 6.13 4.45 -15.54
C PRO A 153 7.45 3.67 -15.46
N VAL A 154 7.56 2.71 -14.53
CA VAL A 154 8.76 1.89 -14.37
C VAL A 154 8.39 0.43 -14.43
N LEU A 155 9.07 -0.29 -15.31
CA LEU A 155 8.91 -1.71 -15.52
C LEU A 155 10.24 -2.40 -15.33
N VAL A 156 10.26 -3.47 -14.54
CA VAL A 156 11.44 -4.32 -14.37
C VAL A 156 11.02 -5.76 -14.60
N MET A 157 11.65 -6.44 -15.55
CA MET A 157 11.22 -7.80 -15.90
C MET A 157 12.33 -8.58 -16.62
N PRO A 158 12.25 -9.92 -16.65
CA PRO A 158 13.15 -10.72 -17.47
C PRO A 158 12.94 -10.48 -18.97
N ALA A 159 13.93 -10.85 -19.77
CA ALA A 159 13.88 -10.77 -21.23
C ALA A 159 12.64 -11.46 -21.84
N SER A 160 12.18 -12.57 -21.27
CA SER A 160 10.98 -13.30 -21.74
C SER A 160 9.70 -12.47 -21.64
N GLN A 161 9.51 -11.76 -20.54
CA GLN A 161 8.37 -10.85 -20.36
C GLN A 161 8.50 -9.61 -21.23
N ALA A 162 9.70 -9.02 -21.32
CA ALA A 162 9.95 -7.85 -22.15
C ALA A 162 9.65 -8.14 -23.64
N ALA A 163 10.01 -9.33 -24.13
CA ALA A 163 9.74 -9.77 -25.50
C ALA A 163 8.25 -9.98 -25.78
N THR A 164 7.48 -10.36 -24.75
CA THR A 164 6.04 -10.63 -24.82
C THR A 164 5.22 -9.34 -24.77
N LEU A 165 5.46 -8.50 -23.75
CA LEU A 165 4.69 -7.28 -23.51
C LEU A 165 5.13 -6.12 -24.41
N ARG A 166 6.42 -6.05 -24.75
CA ARG A 166 7.00 -4.97 -25.57
C ARG A 166 6.55 -3.58 -25.09
N PRO A 167 6.80 -3.22 -23.83
CA PRO A 167 6.31 -1.96 -23.28
C PRO A 167 7.01 -0.77 -23.96
N ALA A 168 6.25 0.30 -24.20
CA ALA A 168 6.82 1.55 -24.66
C ALA A 168 7.60 2.23 -23.52
N ALA A 169 8.88 2.52 -23.76
CA ALA A 169 9.78 3.14 -22.81
C ALA A 169 10.56 4.29 -23.46
N ASP A 170 10.93 5.28 -22.66
CA ASP A 170 11.82 6.35 -23.10
C ASP A 170 13.27 5.90 -22.92
N TRP A 171 13.54 5.17 -21.84
CA TRP A 171 14.84 4.60 -21.48
C TRP A 171 14.74 3.09 -21.23
N VAL A 172 15.75 2.36 -21.72
CA VAL A 172 15.90 0.92 -21.52
C VAL A 172 17.27 0.65 -20.91
N VAL A 173 17.30 -0.10 -19.81
CA VAL A 173 18.54 -0.64 -19.22
C VAL A 173 18.54 -2.14 -19.42
N LEU A 174 19.57 -2.65 -20.07
CA LEU A 174 19.77 -4.07 -20.28
C LEU A 174 20.88 -4.53 -19.33
N LEU A 175 20.53 -5.30 -18.30
CA LEU A 175 21.49 -5.80 -17.32
C LEU A 175 22.06 -7.14 -17.76
N ASN A 176 23.37 -7.33 -17.58
CA ASN A 176 24.12 -8.54 -17.96
C ASN A 176 23.86 -8.89 -19.43
N THR A 177 24.12 -7.93 -20.32
CA THR A 177 23.75 -8.01 -21.73
C THR A 177 24.26 -9.25 -22.47
N GLU A 178 25.38 -9.81 -22.01
CA GLU A 178 25.97 -11.06 -22.49
C GLU A 178 25.09 -12.30 -22.24
N HIS A 179 24.15 -12.23 -21.31
CA HIS A 179 23.18 -13.29 -20.97
C HIS A 179 21.79 -13.04 -21.57
N LEU A 180 21.59 -11.91 -22.26
CA LEU A 180 20.30 -11.58 -22.88
C LEU A 180 20.22 -12.12 -24.33
N PRO A 181 19.01 -12.37 -24.85
CA PRO A 181 18.81 -12.70 -26.25
C PRO A 181 19.35 -11.58 -27.17
N ALA A 182 20.08 -11.96 -28.23
CA ALA A 182 20.74 -11.01 -29.12
C ALA A 182 19.79 -9.99 -29.79
N ASN A 183 18.52 -10.37 -30.00
CA ASN A 183 17.52 -9.54 -30.67
C ASN A 183 16.29 -9.35 -29.76
N LEU A 184 16.43 -8.58 -28.70
CA LEU A 184 15.29 -8.19 -27.87
C LEU A 184 14.44 -7.14 -28.64
N PRO A 185 13.13 -7.36 -28.84
CA PRO A 185 12.29 -6.43 -29.58
C PRO A 185 12.00 -5.18 -28.72
N LEU A 186 12.84 -4.16 -28.88
CA LEU A 186 12.69 -2.85 -28.23
C LEU A 186 12.02 -1.85 -29.18
N HIS A 187 11.29 -0.88 -28.63
CA HIS A 187 10.74 0.23 -29.41
C HIS A 187 11.86 1.17 -29.86
N GLY A 188 11.90 1.50 -31.15
CA GLY A 188 13.07 2.12 -31.78
C GLY A 188 13.42 3.56 -31.37
N THR A 189 12.57 4.24 -30.59
CA THR A 189 12.87 5.58 -30.06
C THR A 189 13.48 5.58 -28.66
N ALA A 190 13.53 4.42 -28.00
CA ALA A 190 14.06 4.33 -26.65
C ALA A 190 15.58 4.45 -26.66
N ARG A 191 16.13 5.18 -25.68
CA ARG A 191 17.59 5.21 -25.46
C ARG A 191 18.00 4.04 -24.59
N VAL A 192 19.01 3.31 -25.03
CA VAL A 192 19.40 2.03 -24.42
C VAL A 192 20.75 2.17 -23.70
N LEU A 193 20.82 1.68 -22.46
CA LEU A 193 22.07 1.47 -21.72
C LEU A 193 22.31 -0.02 -21.55
N HIS A 194 23.43 -0.49 -22.09
CA HIS A 194 23.89 -1.87 -21.97
C HIS A 194 24.87 -1.97 -20.80
N LEU A 195 24.50 -2.74 -19.78
CA LEU A 195 25.33 -3.00 -18.62
C LEU A 195 25.89 -4.42 -18.69
N THR A 196 27.21 -4.57 -18.77
CA THR A 196 27.89 -5.87 -18.71
C THR A 196 28.36 -6.17 -17.29
N GLY A 197 28.14 -7.39 -16.80
CA GLY A 197 28.53 -7.82 -15.44
C GLY A 197 29.44 -9.05 -15.43
N GLN A 198 29.96 -9.42 -14.25
CA GLN A 198 30.64 -10.72 -14.09
C GLN A 198 29.60 -11.84 -13.88
N ALA A 199 29.75 -12.92 -14.67
CA ALA A 199 28.79 -14.01 -14.76
C ALA A 199 28.58 -14.75 -13.42
N PHE A 200 27.32 -14.98 -13.06
CA PHE A 200 26.95 -16.02 -12.09
C PHE A 200 26.47 -17.27 -12.82
N ALA A 201 27.01 -18.43 -12.40
CA ALA A 201 26.67 -19.72 -12.97
C ALA A 201 25.28 -20.18 -12.49
N SER A 202 24.31 -20.27 -13.40
CA SER A 202 23.02 -20.90 -13.12
C SER A 202 23.21 -22.42 -12.94
N ALA A 203 23.08 -22.91 -11.71
CA ALA A 203 23.08 -24.35 -11.41
C ALA A 203 21.70 -24.96 -11.69
N GLY A 204 21.55 -25.61 -12.84
CA GLY A 204 20.41 -26.46 -13.14
C GLY A 204 20.65 -27.92 -12.72
N GLY A 205 19.62 -28.57 -12.17
CA GLY A 205 19.47 -30.03 -12.26
C GLY A 205 19.13 -30.79 -10.97
N ALA A 206 17.84 -31.00 -10.70
CA ALA A 206 17.26 -32.28 -10.25
C ALA A 206 15.73 -32.14 -10.20
N LEU A 207 15.02 -32.83 -11.10
CA LEU A 207 13.71 -32.43 -11.61
C LEU A 207 12.51 -33.12 -10.93
N GLN A 208 11.41 -32.35 -10.88
CA GLN A 208 10.01 -32.66 -10.54
C GLN A 208 9.56 -32.67 -9.07
N VAL A 209 10.04 -33.53 -8.16
CA VAL A 209 9.62 -33.42 -6.73
C VAL A 209 10.32 -32.24 -6.04
N MET A 210 11.58 -31.99 -6.42
CA MET A 210 12.29 -30.77 -6.06
C MET A 210 11.68 -29.53 -6.72
N ASP A 211 11.05 -29.66 -7.89
CA ASP A 211 10.46 -28.52 -8.62
C ASP A 211 9.22 -27.97 -7.91
N GLU A 212 8.29 -28.82 -7.45
CA GLU A 212 7.12 -28.34 -6.70
C GLU A 212 7.51 -27.73 -5.34
N LEU A 213 8.45 -28.35 -4.62
CA LEU A 213 8.96 -27.81 -3.36
C LEU A 213 9.68 -26.47 -3.55
N VAL A 214 10.49 -26.34 -4.60
CA VAL A 214 11.16 -25.07 -4.96
C VAL A 214 10.12 -24.03 -5.34
N ARG A 215 9.15 -24.37 -6.19
CA ARG A 215 8.04 -23.49 -6.58
C ARG A 215 7.28 -22.98 -5.36
N LEU A 216 6.85 -23.87 -4.46
CA LEU A 216 6.09 -23.48 -3.26
C LEU A 216 6.91 -22.60 -2.31
N ARG A 217 8.22 -22.82 -2.20
CA ARG A 217 9.12 -21.96 -1.41
C ARG A 217 9.24 -20.57 -2.03
N LEU A 218 9.52 -20.50 -3.33
CA LEU A 218 9.59 -19.24 -4.07
C LEU A 218 8.28 -18.46 -3.99
N GLU A 219 7.15 -19.16 -4.14
CA GLU A 219 5.81 -18.58 -4.03
C GLU A 219 5.52 -18.08 -2.61
N LEU A 220 5.87 -18.86 -1.58
CA LEU A 220 5.72 -18.44 -0.18
C LEU A 220 6.60 -17.23 0.13
N ASP A 221 7.83 -17.18 -0.36
CA ASP A 221 8.75 -16.07 -0.14
C ASP A 221 8.30 -14.80 -0.88
N LEU A 222 7.75 -14.94 -2.09
CA LEU A 222 7.07 -13.84 -2.78
C LEU A 222 5.88 -13.33 -1.98
N LEU A 223 4.94 -14.21 -1.64
CA LEU A 223 3.74 -13.84 -0.89
C LEU A 223 4.06 -13.21 0.47
N THR A 224 5.12 -13.68 1.14
CA THR A 224 5.56 -13.10 2.41
C THR A 224 6.02 -11.66 2.26
N ARG A 225 6.76 -11.35 1.18
CA ARG A 225 7.18 -9.98 0.88
C ARG A 225 5.97 -9.09 0.56
N GLU A 226 5.13 -9.52 -0.38
CA GLU A 226 3.97 -8.75 -0.83
C GLU A 226 2.94 -8.54 0.29
N VAL A 227 2.66 -9.56 1.11
CA VAL A 227 1.78 -9.40 2.28
C VAL A 227 2.40 -8.48 3.31
N GLY A 228 3.70 -8.57 3.59
CA GLY A 228 4.36 -7.62 4.49
C GLY A 228 4.27 -6.17 4.02
N GLU A 229 4.33 -5.92 2.70
CA GLU A 229 4.12 -4.58 2.12
C GLU A 229 2.67 -4.12 2.26
N LEU A 230 1.70 -4.98 1.96
CA LEU A 230 0.29 -4.66 2.06
C LEU A 230 -0.19 -4.51 3.52
N GLU A 231 0.38 -5.26 4.47
CA GLU A 231 0.14 -5.08 5.91
C GLU A 231 0.63 -3.72 6.40
N LEU A 232 1.81 -3.28 5.93
CA LEU A 232 2.31 -1.93 6.22
C LEU A 232 1.34 -0.89 5.64
N GLU A 233 0.89 -1.08 4.41
CA GLU A 233 -0.03 -0.18 3.74
C GLU A 233 -1.37 -0.06 4.50
N LEU A 234 -1.96 -1.19 4.87
CA LEU A 234 -3.20 -1.26 5.64
C LEU A 234 -3.06 -0.62 7.01
N ALA A 235 -2.02 -0.97 7.77
CA ALA A 235 -1.79 -0.39 9.10
C ALA A 235 -1.56 1.12 9.03
N THR A 236 -0.88 1.61 7.97
CA THR A 236 -0.70 3.04 7.73
C THR A 236 -2.03 3.74 7.43
N ALA A 237 -2.84 3.17 6.52
CA ALA A 237 -4.13 3.74 6.17
C ALA A 237 -5.10 3.75 7.37
N GLN A 238 -5.07 2.72 8.21
CA GLN A 238 -5.84 2.65 9.45
C GLN A 238 -5.38 3.69 10.48
N GLY A 239 -4.07 3.90 10.64
CA GLY A 239 -3.51 4.93 11.52
C GLY A 239 -3.89 6.34 11.09
N GLU A 240 -3.73 6.67 9.79
CA GLU A 240 -4.13 7.95 9.22
C GLU A 240 -5.64 8.18 9.38
N MET A 241 -6.46 7.13 9.19
CA MET A 241 -7.90 7.22 9.39
C MET A 241 -8.25 7.47 10.86
N ALA A 242 -7.60 6.76 11.79
CA ALA A 242 -7.87 6.92 13.22
C ALA A 242 -7.60 8.36 13.68
N GLU A 243 -6.44 8.92 13.31
CA GLU A 243 -6.08 10.31 13.59
C GLU A 243 -7.11 11.28 13.00
N PHE A 244 -7.50 11.09 11.73
CA PHE A 244 -8.49 11.95 11.08
C PHE A 244 -9.86 11.84 11.76
N THR A 245 -10.27 10.63 12.11
CA THR A 245 -11.55 10.36 12.80
C THR A 245 -11.60 11.10 14.13
N HIS A 246 -10.49 11.10 14.88
CA HIS A 246 -10.37 11.85 16.12
C HIS A 246 -10.59 13.34 15.92
N ARG A 247 -9.82 13.95 15.03
CA ARG A 247 -9.95 15.38 14.69
C ARG A 247 -11.36 15.74 14.20
N TYR A 248 -11.98 14.86 13.43
CA TYR A 248 -13.34 15.05 12.95
C TYR A 248 -14.35 15.09 14.12
N TYR A 249 -14.32 14.11 15.03
CA TYR A 249 -15.28 14.11 16.15
C TYR A 249 -14.99 15.21 17.18
N GLU A 250 -13.73 15.58 17.38
CA GLU A 250 -13.33 16.69 18.24
C GLU A 250 -13.90 18.02 17.72
N HIS A 251 -13.66 18.34 16.44
CA HIS A 251 -14.03 19.64 15.88
C HIS A 251 -15.46 19.69 15.32
N VAL A 252 -15.96 18.63 14.71
CA VAL A 252 -17.25 18.60 13.99
C VAL A 252 -18.30 17.81 14.77
N GLY A 253 -17.95 16.63 15.27
CA GLY A 253 -18.90 15.72 15.91
C GLY A 253 -19.63 16.34 17.11
N SER A 254 -18.89 16.99 18.01
CA SER A 254 -19.46 17.68 19.18
C SER A 254 -20.50 18.75 18.81
N ARG A 255 -20.23 19.53 17.75
CA ARG A 255 -21.12 20.56 17.22
C ARG A 255 -22.36 19.98 16.54
N MET A 256 -22.22 18.87 15.82
CA MET A 256 -23.36 18.17 15.23
C MET A 256 -24.34 17.68 16.31
N VAL A 257 -23.82 17.09 17.39
CA VAL A 257 -24.64 16.66 18.54
C VAL A 257 -25.41 17.85 19.13
N GLU A 258 -24.74 18.97 19.31
CA GLU A 258 -25.37 20.18 19.82
C GLU A 258 -26.46 20.72 18.89
N LEU A 259 -26.15 20.86 17.60
CA LEU A 259 -27.09 21.36 16.60
C LEU A 259 -28.33 20.47 16.52
N ASP A 260 -28.16 19.15 16.43
CA ASP A 260 -29.28 18.20 16.38
C ASP A 260 -30.13 18.28 17.65
N ALA A 261 -29.51 18.45 18.83
CA ALA A 261 -30.24 18.60 20.09
C ALA A 261 -31.08 19.90 20.13
N ILE A 262 -30.58 21.00 19.57
CA ILE A 262 -31.33 22.25 19.48
C ILE A 262 -32.45 22.11 18.44
N GLN A 263 -32.18 21.49 17.29
CA GLN A 263 -33.19 21.24 16.26
C GLN A 263 -34.34 20.36 16.78
N ALA A 264 -34.03 19.32 17.56
CA ALA A 264 -35.04 18.50 18.24
C ALA A 264 -35.92 19.34 19.18
N LYS A 265 -35.33 20.25 19.97
CA LYS A 265 -36.09 21.17 20.83
C LYS A 265 -37.00 22.12 20.03
N ILE A 266 -36.51 22.65 18.91
CA ILE A 266 -37.30 23.52 18.02
C ILE A 266 -38.49 22.75 17.45
N ALA A 267 -38.24 21.55 16.91
CA ALA A 267 -39.29 20.72 16.33
C ALA A 267 -40.34 20.31 17.38
N LEU A 268 -39.90 19.97 18.61
CA LEU A 268 -40.80 19.70 19.72
C LEU A 268 -41.69 20.90 20.08
N LYS A 269 -41.10 22.11 20.23
CA LYS A 269 -41.90 23.32 20.47
C LYS A 269 -42.90 23.59 19.35
N ARG A 270 -42.53 23.37 18.08
CA ARG A 270 -43.44 23.52 16.93
C ARG A 270 -44.62 22.56 17.03
N ALA A 271 -44.35 21.30 17.34
CA ALA A 271 -45.38 20.29 17.54
C ALA A 271 -46.32 20.63 18.71
N GLN A 272 -45.81 21.27 19.78
CA GLN A 272 -46.63 21.73 20.91
C GLN A 272 -47.54 22.90 20.54
N LEU A 273 -47.02 23.88 19.79
CA LEU A 273 -47.79 25.04 19.33
C LEU A 273 -48.86 24.67 18.28
N ALA A 274 -48.61 23.63 17.49
CA ALA A 274 -49.51 23.10 16.48
C ALA A 274 -49.90 21.64 16.78
N ALA A 275 -50.47 21.41 17.96
CA ALA A 275 -50.73 20.07 18.51
C ALA A 275 -51.58 19.15 17.63
N SER A 276 -52.41 19.71 16.74
CA SER A 276 -53.24 18.98 15.79
C SER A 276 -52.57 18.68 14.44
N ASP A 277 -51.34 19.16 14.20
CA ASP A 277 -50.61 18.95 12.95
C ASP A 277 -49.69 17.71 13.05
N GLY A 278 -50.13 16.62 12.42
CA GLY A 278 -49.37 15.37 12.36
C GLY A 278 -48.00 15.51 11.68
N ALA A 279 -47.81 16.49 10.78
CA ALA A 279 -46.52 16.71 10.14
C ALA A 279 -45.48 17.25 11.15
N ASN A 280 -45.88 18.19 12.01
CA ASN A 280 -44.98 18.72 13.06
C ASN A 280 -44.62 17.66 14.11
N GLN A 281 -45.56 16.77 14.45
CA GLN A 281 -45.28 15.64 15.34
C GLN A 281 -44.26 14.67 14.71
N ALA A 282 -44.41 14.34 13.43
CA ALA A 282 -43.46 13.49 12.71
C ALA A 282 -42.07 14.14 12.59
N GLU A 283 -42.00 15.44 12.32
CA GLU A 283 -40.73 16.19 12.29
C GLU A 283 -40.04 16.17 13.67
N ALA A 284 -40.78 16.37 14.75
CA ALA A 284 -40.24 16.30 16.12
C ALA A 284 -39.67 14.93 16.46
N GLN A 285 -40.38 13.84 16.11
CA GLN A 285 -39.89 12.48 16.31
C GLN A 285 -38.63 12.21 15.47
N ALA A 286 -38.60 12.65 14.21
CA ALA A 286 -37.45 12.47 13.33
C ALA A 286 -36.21 13.26 13.82
N ALA A 287 -36.42 14.48 14.33
CA ALA A 287 -35.36 15.32 14.89
C ALA A 287 -34.81 14.74 16.21
N ASP A 288 -35.68 14.24 17.08
CA ASP A 288 -35.26 13.56 18.31
C ASP A 288 -34.46 12.29 18.02
N ALA A 289 -34.94 11.44 17.10
CA ALA A 289 -34.22 10.25 16.67
C ALA A 289 -32.84 10.60 16.06
N ARG A 290 -32.73 11.73 15.34
CA ARG A 290 -31.44 12.21 14.83
C ARG A 290 -30.49 12.63 15.96
N ALA A 291 -30.97 13.43 16.91
CA ALA A 291 -30.18 13.87 18.07
C ALA A 291 -29.72 12.71 18.95
N GLN A 292 -30.55 11.68 19.13
CA GLN A 292 -30.16 10.46 19.83
C GLN A 292 -29.06 9.71 19.07
N ARG A 293 -29.19 9.55 17.75
CA ARG A 293 -28.17 8.87 16.93
C ARG A 293 -26.83 9.59 16.96
N SER A 294 -26.80 10.90 16.73
CA SER A 294 -25.53 11.66 16.73
C SER A 294 -24.88 11.64 18.11
N ARG A 295 -25.65 11.71 19.20
CA ARG A 295 -25.13 11.56 20.56
C ARG A 295 -24.50 10.18 20.80
N GLN A 296 -25.22 9.11 20.48
CA GLN A 296 -24.72 7.74 20.65
C GLN A 296 -23.45 7.49 19.83
N GLU A 297 -23.41 7.99 18.60
CA GLU A 297 -22.24 7.88 17.73
C GLU A 297 -21.02 8.61 18.31
N HIS A 298 -21.20 9.86 18.77
CA HIS A 298 -20.13 10.64 19.39
C HIS A 298 -19.65 10.03 20.72
N GLU A 299 -20.56 9.50 21.55
CA GLU A 299 -20.21 8.83 22.80
C GLU A 299 -19.44 7.52 22.56
N ARG A 300 -19.88 6.71 21.59
CA ARG A 300 -19.15 5.48 21.18
C ARG A 300 -17.74 5.82 20.73
N PHE A 301 -17.58 6.88 19.95
CA PHE A 301 -16.27 7.34 19.51
C PHE A 301 -15.41 7.81 20.68
N ARG A 302 -15.96 8.66 21.55
CA ARG A 302 -15.25 9.17 22.73
C ARG A 302 -14.80 8.05 23.67
N ALA A 303 -15.62 7.01 23.84
CA ALA A 303 -15.26 5.84 24.64
C ALA A 303 -14.13 5.01 24.00
N ALA A 304 -14.07 4.96 22.66
CA ALA A 304 -13.00 4.28 21.93
C ALA A 304 -11.68 5.07 21.90
N SER A 305 -11.72 6.40 22.00
CA SER A 305 -10.56 7.30 21.89
C SER A 305 -10.07 7.85 23.24
N SER A 306 -10.00 7.01 24.28
CA SER A 306 -9.76 7.42 25.67
C SER A 306 -8.30 7.82 26.04
N GLY A 307 -7.47 8.21 25.06
CA GLY A 307 -6.07 8.62 25.29
C GLY A 307 -5.69 9.94 24.62
N GLU A 308 -4.61 10.57 25.10
CA GLU A 308 -3.90 11.63 24.37
C GLU A 308 -3.25 11.00 23.13
N GLU A 309 -3.90 11.09 21.97
CA GLU A 309 -3.35 10.55 20.73
C GLU A 309 -2.31 11.50 20.14
N LYS A 310 -1.11 10.97 19.93
CA LYS A 310 -0.03 11.65 19.20
C LYS A 310 -0.37 11.67 17.70
N PRO A 311 0.06 12.70 16.95
CA PRO A 311 -0.05 12.70 15.50
C PRO A 311 0.55 11.43 14.88
N PHE A 312 -0.17 10.78 13.96
CA PHE A 312 0.28 9.56 13.31
C PHE A 312 1.13 9.92 12.08
N THR A 313 2.40 10.21 12.32
CA THR A 313 3.39 10.48 11.27
C THR A 313 4.53 9.47 11.34
N PRO A 314 4.31 8.21 10.91
CA PRO A 314 5.33 7.17 10.96
C PRO A 314 6.51 7.51 10.05
N GLY A 315 7.70 7.64 10.65
CA GLY A 315 8.95 7.87 9.92
C GLY A 315 9.33 6.68 9.02
N ILE A 316 10.22 6.93 8.06
CA ILE A 316 10.69 5.90 7.11
C ILE A 316 11.32 4.70 7.83
N GLY A 317 12.08 4.94 8.90
CA GLY A 317 12.68 3.89 9.73
C GLY A 317 11.64 2.96 10.34
N LEU A 318 10.62 3.55 10.99
CA LEU A 318 9.51 2.81 11.60
C LEU A 318 8.73 1.97 10.59
N LYS A 319 8.40 2.55 9.42
CA LYS A 319 7.75 1.83 8.31
C LYS A 319 8.56 0.61 7.86
N LYS A 320 9.88 0.80 7.68
CA LYS A 320 10.79 -0.28 7.28
C LYS A 320 10.86 -1.37 8.36
N LEU A 321 10.95 -0.99 9.64
CA LEU A 321 10.99 -1.92 10.75
C LEU A 321 9.70 -2.75 10.84
N TYR A 322 8.54 -2.10 10.81
CA TYR A 322 7.25 -2.79 10.84
C TYR A 322 7.11 -3.79 9.68
N ARG A 323 7.45 -3.39 8.45
CA ARG A 323 7.44 -4.29 7.28
C ARG A 323 8.29 -5.54 7.53
N GLN A 324 9.49 -5.38 8.09
CA GLN A 324 10.38 -6.49 8.42
C GLN A 324 9.80 -7.39 9.53
N VAL A 325 9.18 -6.79 10.55
CA VAL A 325 8.49 -7.52 11.62
C VAL A 325 7.37 -8.38 11.02
N ALA A 326 6.44 -7.76 10.29
CA ALA A 326 5.30 -8.42 9.68
C ALA A 326 5.72 -9.61 8.80
N GLN A 327 6.77 -9.46 7.98
CA GLN A 327 7.30 -10.55 7.14
C GLN A 327 7.79 -11.76 7.95
N LYS A 328 8.35 -11.54 9.15
CA LYS A 328 8.89 -12.61 10.00
C LYS A 328 7.80 -13.32 10.81
N ILE A 329 6.92 -12.54 11.44
CA ILE A 329 6.00 -13.05 12.45
C ILE A 329 4.60 -13.36 11.92
N HIS A 330 4.35 -13.24 10.61
CA HIS A 330 2.99 -13.37 10.08
C HIS A 330 2.31 -14.70 10.48
N PRO A 331 1.08 -14.69 11.03
CA PRO A 331 0.39 -15.89 11.52
C PRO A 331 0.08 -16.91 10.42
N ASP A 332 -0.12 -16.48 9.17
CA ASP A 332 -0.39 -17.40 8.05
C ASP A 332 0.81 -18.25 7.60
N ARG A 333 2.01 -17.91 8.06
CA ARG A 333 3.21 -18.75 7.92
C ARG A 333 3.34 -19.80 9.03
N ALA A 334 2.37 -19.91 9.93
CA ALA A 334 2.42 -20.86 11.03
C ALA A 334 2.40 -22.31 10.54
N ARG A 335 3.03 -23.20 11.31
CA ARG A 335 3.04 -24.65 11.05
C ARG A 335 2.06 -25.43 11.93
N SER A 336 1.60 -24.82 13.02
CA SER A 336 0.66 -25.39 13.99
C SER A 336 -0.27 -24.30 14.51
N GLU A 337 -1.33 -24.70 15.22
CA GLU A 337 -2.24 -23.75 15.87
C GLU A 337 -1.56 -22.99 17.02
N SER A 338 -0.64 -23.63 17.75
CA SER A 338 0.15 -22.96 18.80
C SER A 338 1.08 -21.88 18.23
N ASP A 339 1.78 -22.18 17.13
CA ASP A 339 2.62 -21.22 16.39
C ASP A 339 1.76 -20.07 15.84
N ARG A 340 0.57 -20.38 15.29
CA ARG A 340 -0.39 -19.38 14.81
C ARG A 340 -0.84 -18.44 15.94
N SER A 341 -1.19 -18.98 17.10
CA SER A 341 -1.65 -18.20 18.24
C SER A 341 -0.55 -17.24 18.73
N TRP A 342 0.68 -17.73 18.91
CA TRP A 342 1.81 -16.90 19.32
C TRP A 342 2.12 -15.79 18.31
N ARG A 343 2.17 -16.13 17.01
CA ARG A 343 2.34 -15.14 15.95
C ARG A 343 1.23 -14.10 15.88
N THR A 344 -0.01 -14.51 16.13
CA THR A 344 -1.16 -13.60 16.19
C THR A 344 -1.01 -12.60 17.33
N GLN A 345 -0.52 -13.05 18.49
CA GLN A 345 -0.20 -12.17 19.62
C GLN A 345 0.90 -11.17 19.22
N LEU A 346 2.03 -11.65 18.70
CA LEU A 346 3.13 -10.77 18.27
C LEU A 346 2.68 -9.77 17.18
N MET A 347 1.85 -10.19 16.23
CA MET A 347 1.34 -9.32 15.18
C MET A 347 0.39 -8.25 15.74
N THR A 348 -0.44 -8.61 16.72
CA THR A 348 -1.31 -7.65 17.43
C THR A 348 -0.48 -6.58 18.14
N GLU A 349 0.59 -6.99 18.82
CA GLU A 349 1.53 -6.09 19.49
C GLU A 349 2.27 -5.20 18.49
N ALA A 350 2.73 -5.77 17.36
CA ALA A 350 3.38 -5.01 16.29
C ALA A 350 2.45 -3.93 15.70
N ASN A 351 1.18 -4.27 15.44
CA ASN A 351 0.18 -3.35 14.93
C ASN A 351 -0.13 -2.22 15.93
N ARG A 352 -0.11 -2.51 17.23
CA ARG A 352 -0.25 -1.48 18.27
C ARG A 352 0.97 -0.56 18.30
N ALA A 353 2.17 -1.14 18.41
CA ALA A 353 3.42 -0.40 18.45
C ALA A 353 3.61 0.52 17.22
N TYR A 354 3.25 0.04 16.04
CA TYR A 354 3.30 0.83 14.82
C TYR A 354 2.34 2.03 14.85
N ARG A 355 1.07 1.82 15.25
CA ARG A 355 0.07 2.90 15.37
C ARG A 355 0.46 3.95 16.40
N GLU A 356 1.13 3.54 17.48
CA GLU A 356 1.61 4.45 18.52
C GLU A 356 2.93 5.17 18.17
N GLY A 357 3.53 4.86 17.02
CA GLY A 357 4.86 5.38 16.66
C GLY A 357 6.00 4.84 17.54
N ASN A 358 5.79 3.69 18.21
CA ASN A 358 6.69 3.14 19.20
C ASN A 358 7.70 2.16 18.59
N GLU A 359 8.82 2.71 18.10
CA GLU A 359 9.90 1.93 17.50
C GLU A 359 10.53 0.92 18.48
N ALA A 360 10.68 1.31 19.75
CA ALA A 360 11.24 0.44 20.78
C ALA A 360 10.39 -0.81 21.02
N ALA A 361 9.05 -0.67 21.07
CA ALA A 361 8.14 -1.79 21.20
C ALA A 361 8.17 -2.72 19.97
N LEU A 362 8.32 -2.19 18.75
CA LEU A 362 8.53 -3.03 17.56
C LEU A 362 9.83 -3.83 17.62
N GLN A 363 10.89 -3.22 18.16
CA GLN A 363 12.16 -3.91 18.38
C GLN A 363 12.02 -5.01 19.44
N GLU A 364 11.23 -4.78 20.50
CA GLU A 364 10.91 -5.77 21.52
C GLU A 364 10.14 -6.96 20.93
N VAL A 365 9.16 -6.72 20.05
CA VAL A 365 8.45 -7.80 19.32
C VAL A 365 9.43 -8.67 18.52
N LEU A 366 10.43 -8.07 17.88
CA LEU A 366 11.48 -8.84 17.19
C LEU A 366 12.34 -9.65 18.15
N THR A 367 12.69 -9.10 19.30
CA THR A 367 13.45 -9.81 20.34
C THR A 367 12.67 -11.01 20.84
N LEU A 368 11.39 -10.83 21.20
CA LEU A 368 10.50 -11.93 21.62
C LEU A 368 10.38 -13.02 20.54
N TRP A 369 10.28 -12.62 19.27
CA TRP A 369 10.29 -13.57 18.15
C TRP A 369 11.60 -14.37 18.06
N GLN A 370 12.75 -13.74 18.29
CA GLN A 370 14.06 -14.39 18.27
C GLN A 370 14.27 -15.35 19.45
N GLU A 371 13.75 -15.00 20.63
CA GLU A 371 13.77 -15.86 21.82
C GLU A 371 12.92 -17.13 21.64
N GLY A 372 11.93 -17.06 20.75
CA GLY A 372 11.04 -18.17 20.43
C GLY A 372 9.89 -18.31 21.43
N PRO A 373 8.88 -19.14 21.12
CA PRO A 373 7.91 -19.53 22.12
C PRO A 373 8.65 -20.42 23.11
N GLY A 374 8.75 -20.00 24.37
CA GLY A 374 9.55 -20.69 25.40
C GLY A 374 9.49 -22.21 25.27
N LYS A 375 10.62 -22.81 24.85
CA LYS A 375 10.90 -24.24 24.63
C LYS A 375 9.69 -25.19 24.72
N THR A 376 8.78 -25.17 23.74
CA THR A 376 7.93 -26.34 23.43
C THR A 376 7.44 -26.27 21.97
N ALA A 377 8.18 -26.88 21.04
CA ALA A 377 7.62 -27.50 19.84
C ALA A 377 8.71 -28.30 19.10
N ASP A 378 8.42 -29.58 18.89
CA ASP A 378 9.28 -30.63 18.39
C ASP A 378 9.91 -30.38 17.01
N LEU A 379 11.20 -30.70 16.92
CA LEU A 379 11.88 -30.97 15.66
C LEU A 379 11.54 -32.39 15.21
N ALA A 380 10.33 -32.61 14.72
CA ALA A 380 10.03 -33.82 13.97
C ALA A 380 10.68 -33.70 12.59
N HIS A 381 11.58 -34.63 12.25
CA HIS A 381 12.04 -34.83 10.88
C HIS A 381 10.82 -35.14 10.01
N VAL A 382 10.43 -34.18 9.18
CA VAL A 382 9.29 -34.30 8.28
C VAL A 382 9.76 -35.00 7.01
N ASP A 383 9.16 -36.15 6.73
CA ASP A 383 9.30 -36.89 5.47
C ASP A 383 8.95 -35.97 4.27
N GLY A 384 9.62 -36.13 3.13
CA GLY A 384 9.56 -35.15 2.03
C GLY A 384 8.15 -34.76 1.56
N GLY A 385 7.18 -35.69 1.62
CA GLY A 385 5.79 -35.44 1.25
C GLY A 385 4.97 -34.61 2.25
N ALA A 386 5.25 -34.73 3.56
CA ALA A 386 4.56 -33.94 4.58
C ALA A 386 5.09 -32.49 4.67
N ALA A 387 6.31 -32.24 4.18
CA ALA A 387 6.86 -30.90 4.05
C ALA A 387 6.17 -30.10 2.92
N THR A 388 5.86 -30.74 1.79
CA THR A 388 5.17 -30.11 0.65
C THR A 388 3.75 -29.70 1.00
N SER A 389 2.98 -30.56 1.67
CA SER A 389 1.60 -30.26 2.06
C SER A 389 1.52 -29.09 3.06
N GLY A 390 2.45 -29.04 4.02
CA GLY A 390 2.59 -27.90 4.94
C GLY A 390 2.89 -26.58 4.21
N LEU A 391 3.83 -26.59 3.26
CA LEU A 391 4.14 -25.41 2.45
C LEU A 391 2.96 -24.97 1.57
N ALA A 392 2.27 -25.92 0.93
CA ALA A 392 1.09 -25.62 0.12
C ALA A 392 -0.03 -24.97 0.95
N MET A 393 -0.24 -25.44 2.19
CA MET A 393 -1.18 -24.81 3.11
C MET A 393 -0.76 -23.38 3.48
N GLN A 394 0.53 -23.13 3.73
CA GLN A 394 1.04 -21.78 4.02
C GLN A 394 0.87 -20.83 2.83
N VAL A 395 1.18 -21.30 1.62
CA VAL A 395 0.93 -20.55 0.37
C VAL A 395 -0.55 -20.22 0.23
N ALA A 396 -1.45 -21.19 0.47
CA ALA A 396 -2.89 -20.96 0.41
C ALA A 396 -3.38 -19.96 1.46
N ASN A 397 -2.87 -20.03 2.69
CA ASN A 397 -3.18 -19.05 3.75
C ASN A 397 -2.74 -17.65 3.33
N MET A 398 -1.51 -17.51 2.84
CA MET A 398 -0.96 -16.20 2.47
C MET A 398 -1.67 -15.58 1.25
N LYS A 399 -2.08 -16.40 0.27
CA LYS A 399 -2.96 -15.98 -0.82
C LYS A 399 -4.30 -15.44 -0.32
N ARG A 400 -4.92 -16.11 0.66
CA ARG A 400 -6.15 -15.63 1.29
C ARG A 400 -5.94 -14.33 2.06
N ARG A 401 -4.79 -14.16 2.73
CA ARG A 401 -4.49 -12.92 3.42
C ARG A 401 -4.34 -11.76 2.45
N LEU A 402 -3.65 -11.95 1.33
CA LEU A 402 -3.52 -10.94 0.29
C LEU A 402 -4.90 -10.44 -0.18
N THR A 403 -5.85 -11.35 -0.44
CA THR A 403 -7.20 -10.97 -0.85
C THR A 403 -8.01 -10.32 0.29
N GLN A 404 -7.80 -10.74 1.54
CA GLN A 404 -8.42 -10.12 2.72
C GLN A 404 -7.94 -8.68 2.92
N ILE A 405 -6.63 -8.43 2.90
CA ILE A 405 -6.07 -7.07 3.02
C ILE A 405 -6.62 -6.18 1.93
N GLN A 406 -6.72 -6.68 0.70
CA GLN A 406 -7.34 -5.93 -0.39
C GLN A 406 -8.80 -5.55 -0.09
N ALA A 407 -9.60 -6.49 0.40
CA ALA A 407 -10.99 -6.21 0.75
C ALA A 407 -11.11 -5.24 1.93
N GLU A 408 -10.19 -5.30 2.90
CA GLU A 408 -10.11 -4.36 4.02
C GLU A 408 -9.77 -2.94 3.55
N LEU A 409 -8.78 -2.79 2.66
CA LEU A 409 -8.45 -1.52 2.02
C LEU A 409 -9.64 -0.96 1.21
N ASP A 410 -10.33 -1.81 0.44
CA ASP A 410 -11.49 -1.39 -0.35
C ASP A 410 -12.64 -0.89 0.52
N ARG A 411 -12.91 -1.57 1.64
CA ARG A 411 -13.92 -1.12 2.62
C ARG A 411 -13.53 0.20 3.27
N LEU A 412 -12.24 0.37 3.59
CA LEU A 412 -11.74 1.62 4.17
C LEU A 412 -11.92 2.77 3.18
N PHE A 413 -11.51 2.59 1.93
CA PHE A 413 -11.58 3.62 0.88
C PHE A 413 -12.99 3.95 0.43
N GLY A 414 -13.91 2.98 0.48
CA GLY A 414 -15.33 3.17 0.16
C GLY A 414 -16.15 3.80 1.30
N SER A 415 -15.54 4.17 2.42
CA SER A 415 -16.25 4.78 3.55
C SER A 415 -16.44 6.30 3.37
N LYS A 416 -17.59 6.84 3.78
CA LYS A 416 -17.86 8.30 3.73
C LYS A 416 -16.85 9.13 4.51
N LEU A 417 -16.35 8.58 5.62
CA LEU A 417 -15.33 9.25 6.42
C LEU A 417 -14.00 9.34 5.66
N TYR A 418 -13.69 8.32 4.86
CA TYR A 418 -12.55 8.34 3.97
C TYR A 418 -12.70 9.36 2.83
N GLU A 419 -13.88 9.48 2.22
CA GLU A 419 -14.15 10.55 1.26
C GLU A 419 -13.88 11.94 1.86
N LEU A 420 -14.32 12.16 3.10
CA LEU A 420 -14.05 13.40 3.83
C LEU A 420 -12.55 13.57 4.15
N PHE A 421 -11.85 12.50 4.52
CA PHE A 421 -10.39 12.51 4.73
C PHE A 421 -9.65 12.97 3.47
N VAL A 422 -9.99 12.42 2.30
CA VAL A 422 -9.40 12.82 1.01
C VAL A 422 -9.68 14.29 0.72
N ALA A 423 -10.93 14.74 0.89
CA ALA A 423 -11.30 16.14 0.69
C ALA A 423 -10.54 17.09 1.64
N ALA A 424 -10.38 16.71 2.91
CA ALA A 424 -9.63 17.48 3.89
C ALA A 424 -8.14 17.57 3.53
N ARG A 425 -7.54 16.47 3.07
CA ARG A 425 -6.13 16.46 2.62
C ARG A 425 -5.92 17.30 1.36
N GLN A 426 -6.87 17.29 0.43
CA GLN A 426 -6.85 18.16 -0.75
C GLN A 426 -6.94 19.64 -0.35
N ALA A 427 -7.85 19.99 0.57
CA ALA A 427 -7.96 21.34 1.12
C ALA A 427 -6.66 21.77 1.81
N TYR A 428 -6.05 20.88 2.61
CA TYR A 428 -4.78 21.16 3.30
C TYR A 428 -3.65 21.51 2.33
N ARG A 429 -3.54 20.81 1.19
CA ARG A 429 -2.58 21.13 0.12
C ARG A 429 -2.81 22.51 -0.52
N GLN A 430 -4.03 23.03 -0.43
CA GLN A 430 -4.39 24.36 -0.89
C GLN A 430 -4.28 25.42 0.22
N GLY A 431 -3.72 25.07 1.38
CA GLY A 431 -3.60 25.95 2.55
C GLY A 431 -4.91 26.18 3.31
N ARG A 432 -5.92 25.33 3.09
CA ARG A 432 -7.24 25.39 3.74
C ARG A 432 -7.39 24.33 4.81
N ASP A 433 -8.14 24.63 5.87
CA ASP A 433 -8.52 23.65 6.91
C ASP A 433 -10.02 23.34 6.81
N LEU A 434 -10.35 22.24 6.13
CA LEU A 434 -11.74 21.86 5.87
C LEU A 434 -12.52 21.57 7.16
N LEU A 435 -11.91 20.91 8.14
CA LEU A 435 -12.60 20.58 9.39
C LEU A 435 -12.90 21.86 10.19
N ARG A 436 -11.99 22.83 10.17
CA ARG A 436 -12.22 24.14 10.79
C ARG A 436 -13.31 24.95 10.07
N GLU A 437 -13.33 24.94 8.74
CA GLU A 437 -14.40 25.57 7.95
C GLU A 437 -15.78 24.95 8.27
N MET A 438 -15.85 23.62 8.37
CA MET A 438 -17.07 22.91 8.78
C MET A 438 -17.49 23.28 10.21
N ALA A 439 -16.54 23.33 11.15
CA ALA A 439 -16.82 23.72 12.52
C ALA A 439 -17.38 25.16 12.60
N GLN A 440 -16.79 26.11 11.88
CA GLN A 440 -17.26 27.50 11.82
C GLN A 440 -18.69 27.61 11.26
N ARG A 441 -19.00 26.83 10.22
CA ARG A 441 -20.36 26.78 9.67
C ARG A 441 -21.36 26.23 10.68
N LEU A 442 -21.01 25.14 11.37
CA LEU A 442 -21.86 24.57 12.41
C LEU A 442 -22.04 25.53 13.59
N ASP A 443 -21.01 26.29 13.98
CA ASP A 443 -21.13 27.31 15.04
C ASP A 443 -22.15 28.40 14.65
N ALA A 444 -22.17 28.82 13.38
CA ALA A 444 -23.17 29.75 12.87
C ALA A 444 -24.59 29.14 12.85
N ASP A 445 -24.72 27.88 12.41
CA ASP A 445 -26.00 27.16 12.40
C ASP A 445 -26.55 26.96 13.83
N ILE A 446 -25.68 26.65 14.79
CA ILE A 446 -26.01 26.53 16.22
C ILE A 446 -26.50 27.87 16.77
N ALA A 447 -25.81 28.98 16.48
CA ALA A 447 -26.22 30.31 16.91
C ALA A 447 -27.62 30.66 16.36
N ALA A 448 -27.83 30.48 15.05
CA ALA A 448 -29.13 30.73 14.41
C ALA A 448 -30.24 29.84 14.99
N ALA A 449 -29.95 28.56 15.27
CA ALA A 449 -30.90 27.64 15.88
C ALA A 449 -31.25 28.05 17.32
N ARG A 450 -30.27 28.49 18.12
CA ARG A 450 -30.49 29.01 19.48
C ARG A 450 -31.36 30.26 19.46
N ASP A 451 -31.08 31.22 18.58
CA ASP A 451 -31.86 32.45 18.43
C ASP A 451 -33.31 32.13 18.05
N LYS A 452 -33.50 31.21 17.11
CA LYS A 452 -34.83 30.73 16.73
C LYS A 452 -35.56 30.08 17.90
N LEU A 453 -34.90 29.22 18.67
CA LEU A 453 -35.50 28.56 19.84
C LEU A 453 -35.91 29.58 20.93
N ALA A 454 -35.14 30.65 21.08
CA ALA A 454 -35.40 31.74 22.03
C ALA A 454 -36.56 32.65 21.58
N GLN A 455 -36.72 32.88 20.28
CA GLN A 455 -37.81 33.68 19.70
C GLN A 455 -39.16 32.93 19.68
N MET A 456 -39.17 31.61 19.89
CA MET A 456 -40.42 30.84 19.97
C MET A 456 -41.18 31.17 21.25
N PRO A 457 -42.52 31.39 21.14
CA PRO A 457 -43.33 31.76 22.30
C PRO A 457 -43.18 30.74 23.44
N ALA A 458 -43.10 31.26 24.66
CA ALA A 458 -43.23 30.44 25.86
C ALA A 458 -44.70 29.98 25.96
N ASN A 459 -44.92 28.72 26.33
CA ASN A 459 -46.24 28.21 26.66
C ASN A 459 -46.83 28.91 27.88
#